data_AF-A0A4S4B4J4-F1
#
_entry.id   AF-A0A4S4B4J4-F1
#
_cell.length_a   1.000
_cell.length_b   1.000
_cell.length_c   1.000
_cell.angle_alpha   90.00
_cell.angle_beta   90.00
_cell.angle_gamma   90.00
#
_symmetry.space_group_name_H-M   'P 1'
#
loop_
_entity.id
_entity.type
_entity.pdbx_description
1 polymer ?
#
loop_
_entity_poly.entity_id
_entity_poly.type
_entity_poly.pdbx_seq_one_letter_code
_entity_poly.pdbx_strand_id
1 'polypeptide(L)'
;MTFPLTKKFTDALQLAHEWHRGQYRKRTQTPYLSHLLGVASVALEFGATEAEAIAALLHDALEDGPENLTADKNKRVEKRKELEAQIGAKFGAEVAALVRGATEETPLVDGQKPPWAERKLDYLAKLGHEGASSLLVSASDKLHNARTILTDVLTEGMTPEAREAFFGRFSQGREGTLQYYRLLADAYKQAPGAAGRPRLHALFAELERTVAALEVACGVTPEEVRKYAPLRSAQADEGLGFI
;
A
#
# COMPACT_ATOMS: atom_id res chain seq x y z
N MET A 1 -6.91 -12.79 -21.09
CA MET A 1 -6.13 -12.37 -22.27
C MET A 1 -4.87 -11.70 -21.77
N THR A 2 -3.69 -12.20 -22.15
CA THR A 2 -2.41 -11.50 -21.98
C THR A 2 -2.29 -10.45 -23.08
N PHE A 3 -2.09 -9.20 -22.70
CA PHE A 3 -1.85 -8.08 -23.62
C PHE A 3 -0.36 -7.70 -23.56
N PRO A 4 0.25 -7.27 -24.68
CA PRO A 4 1.58 -6.70 -24.62
C PRO A 4 1.51 -5.35 -23.87
N LEU A 5 2.47 -5.10 -22.99
CA LEU A 5 2.68 -3.76 -22.44
C LEU A 5 3.09 -2.83 -23.59
N THR A 6 2.34 -1.76 -23.78
CA THR A 6 2.56 -0.80 -24.85
C THR A 6 3.59 0.24 -24.41
N LYS A 7 3.88 1.18 -25.32
CA LYS A 7 4.69 2.36 -25.01
C LYS A 7 4.17 3.15 -23.80
N LYS A 8 2.87 3.10 -23.50
CA LYS A 8 2.29 3.77 -22.32
C LYS A 8 2.94 3.29 -21.03
N PHE A 9 3.17 1.97 -20.89
CA PHE A 9 3.83 1.44 -19.71
C PHE A 9 5.30 1.90 -19.61
N THR A 10 6.03 1.92 -20.72
CA THR A 10 7.41 2.44 -20.76
C THR A 10 7.47 3.93 -20.38
N ASP A 11 6.52 4.72 -20.87
CA ASP A 11 6.45 6.16 -20.55
C ASP A 11 6.09 6.38 -19.07
N ALA A 12 5.24 5.53 -18.49
CA ALA A 12 4.94 5.55 -17.06
C ALA A 12 6.16 5.18 -16.21
N LEU A 13 6.95 4.19 -16.64
CA LEU A 13 8.20 3.82 -15.97
C LEU A 13 9.21 4.96 -15.98
N GLN A 14 9.32 5.68 -17.09
CA GLN A 14 10.19 6.85 -17.16
C GLN A 14 9.75 7.93 -16.15
N LEU A 15 8.45 8.22 -16.07
CA LEU A 15 7.93 9.19 -15.09
C LEU A 15 8.13 8.73 -13.64
N ALA A 16 7.88 7.45 -13.35
CA ALA A 16 8.14 6.87 -12.03
C ALA A 16 9.61 7.05 -11.62
N HIS A 17 10.54 6.80 -12.55
CA HIS A 17 11.96 7.03 -12.32
C HIS A 17 12.27 8.51 -12.08
N GLU A 18 11.75 9.41 -12.91
CA GLU A 18 12.01 10.85 -12.81
C GLU A 18 11.46 11.44 -11.51
N TRP A 19 10.23 11.11 -11.13
CA TRP A 19 9.57 11.66 -9.94
C TRP A 19 10.11 11.12 -8.63
N HIS A 20 10.66 9.91 -8.62
CA HIS A 20 11.23 9.26 -7.44
C HIS A 20 12.76 9.15 -7.50
N ARG A 21 13.42 9.88 -8.42
CA ARG A 21 14.89 9.88 -8.53
C ARG A 21 15.51 10.38 -7.24
N GLY A 22 16.46 9.62 -6.70
CA GLY A 22 17.14 9.95 -5.44
C GLY A 22 16.33 9.66 -4.18
N GLN A 23 15.09 9.16 -4.30
CA GLN A 23 14.32 8.67 -3.17
C GLN A 23 14.74 7.25 -2.80
N TYR A 24 14.77 6.97 -1.50
CA TYR A 24 15.11 5.66 -0.94
C TYR A 24 13.98 5.17 -0.03
N ARG A 25 13.88 3.85 0.10
CA ARG A 25 12.95 3.21 1.03
C ARG A 25 13.31 3.61 2.47
N LYS A 26 12.29 3.90 3.30
CA LYS A 26 12.44 4.47 4.65
C LYS A 26 13.52 3.76 5.46
N ARG A 27 14.53 4.53 5.88
CA ARG A 27 15.67 4.06 6.72
C ARG A 27 16.45 2.88 6.10
N THR A 28 16.52 2.82 4.77
CA THR A 28 17.34 1.85 4.03
C THR A 28 18.10 2.57 2.91
N GLN A 29 18.99 1.86 2.21
CA GLN A 29 19.66 2.35 0.98
C GLN A 29 19.02 1.81 -0.31
N THR A 30 17.88 1.12 -0.21
CA THR A 30 17.21 0.54 -1.38
C THR A 30 16.51 1.65 -2.17
N PRO A 31 16.79 1.82 -3.47
CA PRO A 31 16.12 2.83 -4.30
C PRO A 31 14.59 2.65 -4.29
N TYR A 32 13.84 3.75 -4.16
CA TYR A 32 12.37 3.69 -4.09
C TYR A 32 11.74 3.06 -5.32
N LEU A 33 12.35 3.24 -6.50
CA LEU A 33 11.91 2.63 -7.76
C LEU A 33 11.78 1.10 -7.68
N SER A 34 12.57 0.41 -6.83
CA SER A 34 12.43 -1.03 -6.62
C SER A 34 11.04 -1.43 -6.12
N HIS A 35 10.43 -0.61 -5.27
CA HIS A 35 9.09 -0.83 -4.78
C HIS A 35 8.05 -0.64 -5.87
N LEU A 36 8.13 0.46 -6.62
CA LEU A 36 7.18 0.76 -7.70
C LEU A 36 7.19 -0.35 -8.76
N LEU A 37 8.38 -0.84 -9.12
CA LEU A 37 8.53 -2.00 -10.01
C LEU A 37 7.97 -3.28 -9.40
N GLY A 38 8.21 -3.52 -8.11
CA GLY A 38 7.69 -4.68 -7.41
C GLY A 38 6.16 -4.69 -7.32
N VAL A 39 5.53 -3.55 -7.05
CA VAL A 39 4.07 -3.41 -7.01
C VAL A 39 3.45 -3.62 -8.39
N ALA A 40 4.06 -3.04 -9.44
CA ALA A 40 3.63 -3.28 -10.82
C ALA A 40 3.76 -4.76 -11.23
N SER A 41 4.85 -5.42 -10.84
CA SER A 41 5.06 -6.86 -11.08
C SER A 41 3.97 -7.69 -10.43
N VAL A 42 3.68 -7.43 -9.15
CA VAL A 42 2.60 -8.11 -8.42
C VAL A 42 1.27 -7.90 -9.14
N ALA A 43 0.89 -6.67 -9.46
CA ALA A 43 -0.37 -6.37 -10.14
C ALA A 43 -0.49 -7.17 -11.45
N LEU A 44 0.55 -7.20 -12.28
CA LEU A 44 0.59 -7.95 -13.54
C LEU A 44 0.41 -9.46 -13.34
N GLU A 45 1.12 -10.05 -12.38
CA GLU A 45 1.02 -11.49 -12.05
C GLU A 45 -0.38 -11.88 -11.54
N PHE A 46 -1.10 -10.94 -10.92
CA PHE A 46 -2.46 -11.13 -10.42
C PHE A 46 -3.55 -10.57 -11.35
N GLY A 47 -3.23 -10.43 -12.64
CA GLY A 47 -4.23 -10.23 -13.69
C GLY A 47 -4.66 -8.77 -13.88
N ALA A 48 -3.75 -7.83 -13.63
CA ALA A 48 -3.93 -6.43 -13.99
C ALA A 48 -4.16 -6.25 -15.50
N THR A 49 -4.98 -5.27 -15.86
CA THR A 49 -4.96 -4.62 -17.18
C THR A 49 -3.73 -3.70 -17.30
N GLU A 50 -3.45 -3.17 -18.50
CA GLU A 50 -2.35 -2.23 -18.67
C GLU A 50 -2.59 -0.95 -17.83
N ALA A 51 -3.82 -0.46 -17.80
CA ALA A 51 -4.19 0.72 -17.01
C ALA A 51 -3.95 0.48 -15.50
N GLU A 52 -4.35 -0.69 -14.99
CA GLU A 52 -4.10 -1.09 -13.60
C GLU A 52 -2.62 -1.26 -13.30
N ALA A 53 -1.83 -1.81 -14.24
CA ALA A 53 -0.39 -1.96 -14.07
C ALA A 53 0.34 -0.60 -14.08
N ILE A 54 -0.09 0.33 -14.93
CA ILE A 54 0.41 1.72 -14.91
C ILE A 54 0.03 2.40 -13.60
N ALA A 55 -1.22 2.24 -13.13
CA ALA A 55 -1.64 2.81 -11.87
C ALA A 55 -0.86 2.22 -10.68
N ALA A 56 -0.59 0.92 -10.68
CA ALA A 56 0.26 0.25 -9.71
C ALA A 56 1.70 0.80 -9.70
N LEU A 57 2.28 1.07 -10.88
CA LEU A 57 3.61 1.67 -11.01
C LEU A 57 3.66 3.12 -10.51
N LEU A 58 2.55 3.86 -10.63
CA LEU A 58 2.45 5.28 -10.30
C LEU A 58 1.71 5.55 -8.98
N HIS A 59 1.36 4.52 -8.20
CA HIS A 59 0.42 4.67 -7.08
C HIS A 59 0.85 5.69 -6.02
N ASP A 60 2.16 5.82 -5.78
CA ASP A 60 2.75 6.79 -4.84
C ASP A 60 3.09 8.15 -5.47
N ALA A 61 2.87 8.32 -6.77
CA ALA A 61 3.31 9.51 -7.49
C ALA A 61 2.68 10.80 -6.94
N LEU A 62 1.44 10.74 -6.44
CA LEU A 62 0.72 11.91 -5.91
C LEU A 62 0.94 12.09 -4.39
N GLU A 63 1.38 11.05 -3.69
CA GLU A 63 1.72 11.12 -2.26
C GLU A 63 3.16 11.57 -2.06
N ASP A 64 4.11 10.81 -2.58
CA ASP A 64 5.55 11.00 -2.36
C ASP A 64 6.22 11.85 -3.43
N GLY A 65 5.69 11.84 -4.65
CA GLY A 65 6.25 12.62 -5.78
C GLY A 65 6.37 14.11 -5.47
N PRO A 66 5.30 14.81 -5.01
CA PRO A 66 5.40 16.22 -4.62
C PRO A 66 6.44 16.47 -3.52
N GLU A 67 6.58 15.56 -2.56
CA GLU A 67 7.57 15.70 -1.49
C GLU A 67 9.00 15.58 -2.00
N ASN A 68 9.22 14.71 -2.99
CA ASN A 68 10.53 14.53 -3.62
C ASN A 68 10.87 15.67 -4.61
N LEU A 69 9.87 16.21 -5.30
CA LEU A 69 10.06 17.22 -6.34
C LEU A 69 10.11 18.66 -5.81
N THR A 70 9.60 18.93 -4.61
CA THR A 70 9.69 20.25 -4.00
C THR A 70 9.86 20.24 -2.49
N ALA A 71 10.86 20.99 -2.01
CA ALA A 71 11.07 21.26 -0.60
C ALA A 71 10.05 22.27 -0.03
N ASP A 72 9.39 23.05 -0.89
CA ASP A 72 8.38 24.03 -0.49
C ASP A 72 7.04 23.34 -0.25
N LYS A 73 6.66 23.20 1.03
CA LYS A 73 5.41 22.56 1.44
C LYS A 73 4.18 23.24 0.84
N ASN A 74 4.23 24.56 0.61
CA ASN A 74 3.11 25.31 0.06
C ASN A 74 2.89 25.02 -1.43
N LYS A 75 3.88 24.46 -2.14
CA LYS A 75 3.77 24.09 -3.56
C LYS A 75 3.41 22.62 -3.78
N ARG A 76 3.31 21.81 -2.72
CA ARG A 76 3.03 20.37 -2.85
C ARG A 76 1.62 20.11 -3.39
N VAL A 77 0.65 20.96 -3.04
CA VAL A 77 -0.73 20.86 -3.51
C VAL A 77 -0.81 21.12 -5.03
N GLU A 78 -0.18 22.19 -5.49
CA GLU A 78 -0.08 22.53 -6.91
C GLU A 78 0.68 21.46 -7.67
N LYS A 79 1.82 21.00 -7.12
CA LYS A 79 2.62 19.93 -7.72
C LYS A 79 1.79 18.65 -7.87
N ARG A 80 1.02 18.24 -6.86
CA ARG A 80 0.12 17.08 -6.97
C ARG A 80 -0.87 17.24 -8.13
N LYS A 81 -1.53 18.40 -8.24
CA LYS A 81 -2.48 18.67 -9.33
C LYS A 81 -1.80 18.61 -10.71
N GLU A 82 -0.58 19.12 -10.83
CA GLU A 82 0.21 19.03 -12.06
C GLU A 82 0.54 17.58 -12.43
N LEU A 83 1.01 16.78 -11.46
CA LEU A 83 1.33 15.37 -11.67
C LEU A 83 0.08 14.59 -12.09
N GLU A 84 -1.05 14.79 -11.40
CA GLU A 84 -2.29 14.13 -11.74
C GLU A 84 -2.78 14.50 -13.14
N ALA A 85 -2.74 15.79 -13.50
CA ALA A 85 -3.09 16.24 -14.86
C ALA A 85 -2.18 15.59 -15.91
N GLN A 86 -0.89 15.44 -15.61
CA GLN A 86 0.07 14.78 -16.49
C GLN A 86 -0.22 13.28 -16.65
N ILE A 87 -0.62 12.59 -15.58
CA ILE A 87 -1.07 11.19 -15.62
C ILE A 87 -2.32 11.07 -16.51
N GLY A 88 -3.33 11.91 -16.28
CA GLY A 88 -4.57 11.89 -17.06
C GLY A 88 -4.34 12.17 -18.54
N ALA A 89 -3.48 13.13 -18.88
CA ALA A 89 -3.15 13.47 -20.26
C ALA A 89 -2.39 12.36 -21.01
N LYS A 90 -1.49 11.65 -20.33
CA LYS A 90 -0.64 10.62 -20.96
C LYS A 90 -1.29 9.23 -20.98
N PHE A 91 -2.00 8.87 -19.92
CA PHE A 91 -2.44 7.49 -19.68
C PHE A 91 -3.97 7.34 -19.66
N GLY A 92 -4.71 8.45 -19.54
CA GLY A 92 -6.17 8.48 -19.54
C GLY A 92 -6.77 8.66 -18.15
N ALA A 93 -8.07 8.97 -18.13
CA ALA A 93 -8.81 9.28 -16.91
C ALA A 93 -8.89 8.10 -15.93
N GLU A 94 -8.96 6.86 -16.43
CA GLU A 94 -8.98 5.65 -15.61
C GLU A 94 -7.71 5.52 -14.76
N VAL A 95 -6.53 5.69 -15.36
CA VAL A 95 -5.26 5.62 -14.63
C VAL A 95 -5.17 6.74 -13.60
N ALA A 96 -5.55 7.97 -13.95
CA ALA A 96 -5.55 9.09 -13.02
C ALA A 96 -6.47 8.83 -11.80
N ALA A 97 -7.67 8.30 -12.04
CA ALA A 97 -8.61 7.96 -10.98
C ALA A 97 -8.07 6.87 -10.04
N LEU A 98 -7.44 5.82 -10.59
CA LEU A 98 -6.83 4.75 -9.79
C LEU A 98 -5.65 5.26 -8.94
N VAL A 99 -4.76 6.07 -9.53
CA VAL A 99 -3.63 6.65 -8.79
C VAL A 99 -4.13 7.59 -7.69
N ARG A 100 -5.14 8.43 -7.97
CA ARG A 100 -5.78 9.27 -6.95
C ARG A 100 -6.36 8.42 -5.82
N GLY A 101 -7.10 7.36 -6.12
CA GLY A 101 -7.68 6.45 -5.12
C GLY A 101 -6.64 5.73 -4.24
N ALA A 102 -5.44 5.50 -4.79
CA ALA A 102 -4.32 4.92 -4.05
C ALA A 102 -3.60 5.91 -3.13
N THR A 103 -3.80 7.21 -3.31
CA THR A 103 -3.13 8.28 -2.56
C THR A 103 -3.81 8.53 -1.20
N GLU A 104 -3.07 8.55 -0.10
CA GLU A 104 -3.63 8.89 1.21
C GLU A 104 -3.82 10.41 1.35
N GLU A 105 -4.95 10.92 0.85
CA GLU A 105 -5.35 12.32 1.00
C GLU A 105 -5.98 12.59 2.37
N THR A 106 -5.23 12.42 3.47
CA THR A 106 -5.77 12.87 4.76
C THR A 106 -5.61 14.39 4.88
N PRO A 107 -6.72 15.16 4.99
CA PRO A 107 -6.63 16.60 5.24
C PRO A 107 -5.91 16.85 6.56
N LEU A 108 -5.09 17.90 6.59
CA LEU A 108 -4.47 18.33 7.84
C LEU A 108 -5.53 19.00 8.71
N VAL A 109 -5.62 18.58 9.97
CA VAL A 109 -6.39 19.26 11.02
C VAL A 109 -5.38 20.08 11.81
N ASP A 110 -5.55 21.40 11.85
CA ASP A 110 -4.61 22.35 12.49
C ASP A 110 -3.14 22.18 12.03
N GLY A 111 -2.95 21.85 10.75
CA GLY A 111 -1.62 21.66 10.16
C GLY A 111 -0.97 20.31 10.48
N GLN A 112 -1.67 19.39 11.14
CA GLN A 112 -1.18 18.04 11.46
C GLN A 112 -2.06 16.96 10.83
N LYS A 113 -1.45 15.80 10.51
CA LYS A 113 -2.24 14.62 10.10
C LYS A 113 -3.01 14.10 11.33
N PRO A 114 -4.26 13.66 11.15
CA PRO A 114 -5.00 12.94 12.19
C PRO A 114 -4.20 11.75 12.75
N PRO A 115 -4.53 11.32 13.98
CA PRO A 115 -3.91 10.15 14.62
C PRO A 115 -3.83 8.95 13.69
N TRP A 116 -2.73 8.19 13.81
CA TRP A 116 -2.47 7.05 12.94
C TRP A 116 -3.61 6.01 12.97
N ALA A 117 -4.17 5.72 14.15
CA ALA A 117 -5.23 4.75 14.30
C ALA A 117 -6.49 5.15 13.52
N GLU A 118 -6.93 6.41 13.64
CA GLU A 118 -8.11 6.94 12.92
C GLU A 118 -7.93 6.80 11.41
N ARG A 119 -6.80 7.27 10.86
CA ARG A 119 -6.52 7.17 9.42
C ARG A 119 -6.53 5.74 8.91
N LYS A 120 -6.04 4.79 9.71
CA LYS A 120 -5.97 3.38 9.32
C LYS A 120 -7.31 2.68 9.42
N LEU A 121 -8.16 3.06 10.38
CA LEU A 121 -9.52 2.56 10.47
C LEU A 121 -10.38 3.08 9.31
N ASP A 122 -10.27 4.36 8.95
CA ASP A 122 -10.92 4.93 7.77
C ASP A 122 -10.48 4.20 6.49
N TYR A 123 -9.18 3.91 6.37
CA TYR A 123 -8.65 3.14 5.25
C TYR A 123 -9.22 1.71 5.20
N LEU A 124 -9.37 1.04 6.34
CA LEU A 124 -9.94 -0.31 6.40
C LEU A 124 -11.43 -0.30 6.03
N ALA A 125 -12.20 0.66 6.54
CA ALA A 125 -13.62 0.80 6.27
C ALA A 125 -13.90 1.02 4.77
N LYS A 126 -13.10 1.85 4.09
CA LYS A 126 -13.31 2.11 2.65
C LYS A 126 -13.11 0.87 1.78
N LEU A 127 -12.29 -0.12 2.18
CA LEU A 127 -12.02 -1.30 1.34
C LEU A 127 -13.28 -2.09 0.99
N GLY A 128 -14.29 -2.09 1.86
CA GLY A 128 -15.58 -2.73 1.59
C GLY A 128 -16.38 -2.08 0.45
N HIS A 129 -16.03 -0.85 0.08
CA HIS A 129 -16.71 -0.06 -0.95
C HIS A 129 -15.87 0.12 -2.23
N GLU A 130 -14.61 -0.32 -2.22
CA GLU A 130 -13.70 -0.16 -3.35
C GLU A 130 -13.99 -1.15 -4.48
N GLY A 131 -13.80 -0.68 -5.72
CA GLY A 131 -13.90 -1.52 -6.91
C GLY A 131 -12.68 -2.44 -7.07
N ALA A 132 -12.85 -3.52 -7.84
CA ALA A 132 -11.82 -4.51 -8.15
C ALA A 132 -10.44 -3.92 -8.52
N SER A 133 -10.41 -2.87 -9.34
CA SER A 133 -9.17 -2.25 -9.83
C SER A 133 -8.43 -1.49 -8.72
N SER A 134 -9.15 -0.71 -7.90
CA SER A 134 -8.58 -0.06 -6.72
C SER A 134 -8.04 -1.08 -5.72
N LEU A 135 -8.83 -2.14 -5.46
CA LEU A 135 -8.44 -3.24 -4.58
C LEU A 135 -7.17 -3.96 -5.08
N LEU A 136 -7.05 -4.18 -6.39
CA LEU A 136 -5.87 -4.80 -6.99
C LEU A 136 -4.61 -3.96 -6.76
N VAL A 137 -4.65 -2.66 -7.08
CA VAL A 137 -3.51 -1.75 -6.88
C VAL A 137 -3.12 -1.70 -5.40
N SER A 138 -4.12 -1.47 -4.54
CA SER A 138 -3.96 -1.39 -3.10
C SER A 138 -3.37 -2.66 -2.50
N ALA A 139 -3.93 -3.84 -2.78
CA ALA A 139 -3.43 -5.10 -2.25
C ALA A 139 -2.05 -5.49 -2.82
N SER A 140 -1.73 -5.07 -4.05
CA SER A 140 -0.40 -5.28 -4.64
C SER A 140 0.68 -4.51 -3.87
N ASP A 141 0.40 -3.26 -3.53
CA ASP A 141 1.25 -2.45 -2.65
C ASP A 141 1.43 -3.12 -1.27
N LYS A 142 0.33 -3.51 -0.62
CA LYS A 142 0.39 -4.15 0.71
C LYS A 142 1.14 -5.48 0.67
N LEU A 143 0.96 -6.31 -0.36
CA LEU A 143 1.71 -7.56 -0.50
C LEU A 143 3.21 -7.30 -0.67
N HIS A 144 3.59 -6.36 -1.54
CA HIS A 144 5.01 -6.03 -1.72
C HIS A 144 5.63 -5.55 -0.41
N ASN A 145 4.96 -4.65 0.30
CA ASN A 145 5.46 -4.15 1.59
C ASN A 145 5.53 -5.25 2.65
N ALA A 146 4.52 -6.12 2.76
CA ALA A 146 4.53 -7.25 3.69
C ALA A 146 5.70 -8.20 3.40
N ARG A 147 5.96 -8.52 2.12
CA ARG A 147 7.12 -9.33 1.70
C ARG A 147 8.44 -8.67 2.08
N THR A 148 8.60 -7.36 1.86
CA THR A 148 9.81 -6.63 2.29
C THR A 148 10.00 -6.72 3.80
N ILE A 149 8.95 -6.49 4.58
CA ILE A 149 9.03 -6.57 6.05
C ILE A 149 9.39 -7.99 6.50
N LEU A 150 8.76 -9.00 5.93
CA LEU A 150 9.06 -10.41 6.21
C LEU A 150 10.51 -10.76 5.89
N THR A 151 11.01 -10.38 4.72
CA THR A 151 12.41 -10.62 4.33
C THR A 151 13.38 -9.95 5.29
N ASP A 152 13.13 -8.70 5.67
CA ASP A 152 13.99 -8.01 6.64
C ASP A 152 13.97 -8.72 8.00
N VAL A 153 12.80 -9.20 8.44
CA VAL A 153 12.62 -9.92 9.72
C VAL A 153 13.31 -11.30 9.72
N LEU A 154 13.37 -11.95 8.55
CA LEU A 154 14.00 -13.27 8.35
C LEU A 154 15.50 -13.18 8.01
N THR A 155 16.04 -11.98 7.77
CA THR A 155 17.45 -11.80 7.43
C THR A 155 18.35 -12.40 8.53
N GLU A 156 19.32 -13.20 8.11
CA GLU A 156 20.20 -13.95 9.00
C GLU A 156 20.92 -13.04 10.01
N GLY A 157 21.02 -13.48 11.26
CA GLY A 157 21.65 -12.72 12.35
C GLY A 157 20.74 -11.76 13.11
N MET A 158 19.45 -11.68 12.78
CA MET A 158 18.50 -10.84 13.50
C MET A 158 18.12 -11.43 14.87
N THR A 159 18.67 -10.88 15.95
CA THR A 159 18.28 -11.23 17.32
C THR A 159 16.88 -10.71 17.65
N PRO A 160 16.20 -11.22 18.70
CA PRO A 160 14.92 -10.67 19.16
C PRO A 160 14.97 -9.15 19.42
N GLU A 161 16.06 -8.65 19.99
CA GLU A 161 16.27 -7.22 20.27
C GLU A 161 16.42 -6.41 18.98
N ALA A 162 17.18 -6.93 18.01
CA ALA A 162 17.34 -6.30 16.70
C ALA A 162 16.00 -6.25 15.94
N ARG A 163 15.16 -7.28 16.09
CA ARG A 163 13.81 -7.34 15.52
C ARG A 163 12.89 -6.29 16.13
N GLU A 164 12.95 -6.09 17.44
CA GLU A 164 12.17 -5.03 18.09
C GLU A 164 12.65 -3.64 17.66
N ALA A 165 13.97 -3.41 17.65
CA ALA A 165 14.57 -2.16 17.19
C ALA A 165 14.21 -1.83 15.73
N PHE A 166 14.15 -2.87 14.87
CA PHE A 166 13.71 -2.74 13.49
C PHE A 166 12.30 -2.16 13.38
N PHE A 167 11.37 -2.60 14.22
CA PHE A 167 10.01 -2.06 14.20
C PHE A 167 9.92 -0.60 14.67
N GLY A 168 10.95 -0.08 15.34
CA GLY A 168 11.11 1.35 15.66
C GLY A 168 11.23 2.27 14.44
N ARG A 169 11.33 1.74 13.21
CA ARG A 169 11.19 2.52 11.97
C ARG A 169 9.75 2.85 11.61
N PHE A 170 8.78 2.16 12.23
CA PHE A 170 7.35 2.40 12.05
C PHE A 170 6.81 3.21 13.23
N SER A 171 6.01 4.24 12.94
CA SER A 171 5.43 5.11 13.99
C SER A 171 4.57 4.36 15.00
N GLN A 172 3.94 3.27 14.57
CA GLN A 172 3.04 2.44 15.36
C GLN A 172 3.74 1.24 16.04
N GLY A 173 5.08 1.15 15.90
CA GLY A 173 5.87 0.05 16.44
C GLY A 173 5.48 -1.32 15.85
N ARG A 174 5.89 -2.38 16.55
CA ARG A 174 5.67 -3.76 16.13
C ARG A 174 4.18 -4.12 16.13
N GLU A 175 3.52 -3.96 17.27
CA GLU A 175 2.11 -4.36 17.44
C GLU A 175 1.20 -3.68 16.43
N GLY A 176 1.28 -2.35 16.30
CA GLY A 176 0.44 -1.63 15.35
C GLY A 176 0.72 -2.01 13.90
N THR A 177 1.97 -2.34 13.56
CA THR A 177 2.33 -2.78 12.20
C THR A 177 1.70 -4.14 11.89
N LEU A 178 1.91 -5.12 12.77
CA LEU A 178 1.35 -6.46 12.59
C LEU A 178 -0.18 -6.40 12.56
N GLN A 179 -0.80 -5.68 13.50
CA GLN A 179 -2.25 -5.55 13.57
C GLN A 179 -2.83 -4.90 12.31
N TYR A 180 -2.20 -3.83 11.79
CA TYR A 180 -2.71 -3.19 10.59
C TYR A 180 -2.67 -4.12 9.36
N TYR A 181 -1.57 -4.87 9.16
CA TYR A 181 -1.48 -5.82 8.06
C TYR A 181 -2.45 -7.01 8.19
N ARG A 182 -2.68 -7.49 9.42
CA ARG A 182 -3.68 -8.50 9.73
C ARG A 182 -5.10 -8.03 9.37
N LEU A 183 -5.47 -6.84 9.82
CA LEU A 183 -6.78 -6.26 9.52
C LEU A 183 -6.95 -5.96 8.03
N LEU A 184 -5.88 -5.53 7.33
CA LEU A 184 -5.90 -5.39 5.88
C LEU A 184 -6.21 -6.73 5.19
N ALA A 185 -5.49 -7.80 5.56
CA ALA A 185 -5.69 -9.12 4.97
C ALA A 185 -7.13 -9.64 5.19
N ASP A 186 -7.68 -9.42 6.38
CA ASP A 186 -9.07 -9.76 6.70
C ASP A 186 -10.07 -8.93 5.88
N ALA A 187 -9.86 -7.61 5.77
CA ALA A 187 -10.73 -6.68 5.03
C ALA A 187 -10.74 -6.97 3.51
N TYR A 188 -9.59 -7.19 2.89
CA TYR A 188 -9.53 -7.52 1.46
C TYR A 188 -10.29 -8.80 1.13
N LYS A 189 -10.19 -9.84 1.97
CA LYS A 189 -10.91 -11.10 1.76
C LYS A 189 -12.43 -10.94 1.78
N GLN A 190 -12.93 -9.94 2.49
CA GLN A 190 -14.37 -9.64 2.61
C GLN A 190 -14.84 -8.61 1.59
N ALA A 191 -13.94 -7.97 0.85
CA ALA A 191 -14.29 -6.90 -0.08
C ALA A 191 -15.15 -7.42 -1.24
N PRO A 192 -16.42 -6.99 -1.37
CA PRO A 192 -17.33 -7.51 -2.40
C PRO A 192 -16.90 -7.10 -3.81
N GLY A 193 -16.15 -5.99 -3.94
CA GLY A 193 -15.66 -5.48 -5.22
C GLY A 193 -14.73 -6.44 -5.97
N ALA A 194 -14.21 -7.48 -5.32
CA ALA A 194 -13.39 -8.51 -5.97
C ALA A 194 -14.22 -9.60 -6.69
N ALA A 195 -15.54 -9.61 -6.52
CA ALA A 195 -16.42 -10.59 -7.14
C ALA A 195 -16.18 -10.68 -8.66
N GLY A 196 -15.97 -11.90 -9.15
CA GLY A 196 -15.71 -12.14 -10.58
C GLY A 196 -14.26 -11.96 -11.02
N ARG A 197 -13.30 -11.68 -10.12
CA ARG A 197 -11.85 -11.68 -10.43
C ARG A 197 -11.08 -12.75 -9.65
N PRO A 198 -10.98 -14.00 -10.16
CA PRO A 198 -10.30 -15.10 -9.46
C PRO A 198 -8.84 -14.81 -9.09
N ARG A 199 -8.09 -14.11 -9.95
CA ARG A 199 -6.70 -13.74 -9.69
C ARG A 199 -6.56 -12.69 -8.58
N LEU A 200 -7.55 -11.81 -8.40
CA LEU A 200 -7.58 -10.87 -7.28
C LEU A 200 -7.80 -11.59 -5.95
N HIS A 201 -8.67 -12.61 -5.91
CA HIS A 201 -8.78 -13.48 -4.72
C HIS A 201 -7.48 -14.23 -4.42
N ALA A 202 -6.75 -14.68 -5.45
CA ALA A 202 -5.43 -15.28 -5.26
C ALA A 202 -4.41 -14.30 -4.69
N LEU A 203 -4.45 -13.02 -5.09
CA LEU A 203 -3.63 -11.95 -4.50
C LEU A 203 -3.94 -11.79 -3.00
N PHE A 204 -5.22 -11.75 -2.62
CA PHE A 204 -5.61 -11.62 -1.21
C PHE A 204 -5.18 -12.82 -0.37
N ALA A 205 -5.26 -14.03 -0.93
CA ALA A 205 -4.74 -15.23 -0.28
C ALA A 205 -3.21 -15.21 -0.11
N GLU A 206 -2.48 -14.64 -1.08
CA GLU A 206 -1.02 -14.48 -1.00
C GLU A 206 -0.62 -13.45 0.06
N LEU A 207 -1.35 -12.32 0.12
CA LEU A 207 -1.19 -11.34 1.17
C LEU A 207 -1.41 -11.98 2.54
N GLU A 208 -2.51 -12.72 2.70
CA GLU A 208 -2.82 -13.39 3.97
C GLU A 208 -1.71 -14.36 4.39
N ARG A 209 -1.25 -15.20 3.46
CA ARG A 209 -0.15 -16.14 3.73
C ARG A 209 1.13 -15.39 4.14
N THR A 210 1.46 -14.29 3.48
CA THR A 210 2.65 -13.49 3.79
C THR A 210 2.52 -12.83 5.17
N VAL A 211 1.34 -12.31 5.51
CA VAL A 211 1.08 -11.71 6.82
C VAL A 211 1.16 -12.76 7.93
N ALA A 212 0.55 -13.93 7.74
CA ALA A 212 0.66 -15.04 8.69
C ALA A 212 2.12 -15.47 8.91
N ALA A 213 2.92 -15.55 7.85
CA ALA A 213 4.35 -15.85 7.95
C ALA A 213 5.12 -14.77 8.73
N LEU A 214 4.78 -13.49 8.54
CA LEU A 214 5.39 -12.38 9.28
C LEU A 214 5.06 -12.44 10.79
N GLU A 215 3.82 -12.75 11.13
CA GLU A 215 3.38 -12.92 12.52
C GLU A 215 4.13 -14.07 13.20
N VAL A 216 4.21 -15.23 12.54
CA VAL A 216 4.97 -16.39 13.01
C VAL A 216 6.45 -16.05 13.18
N ALA A 217 7.06 -15.34 12.22
CA ALA A 217 8.45 -14.89 12.33
C ALA A 217 8.68 -13.92 13.50
N CYS A 218 7.62 -13.21 13.92
CA CYS A 218 7.62 -12.36 15.11
C CYS A 218 7.28 -13.15 16.39
N GLY A 219 6.90 -14.42 16.31
CA GLY A 219 6.56 -15.28 17.45
C GLY A 219 5.16 -15.05 17.99
N VAL A 220 4.21 -14.64 17.15
CA VAL A 220 2.81 -14.36 17.52
C VAL A 220 1.85 -14.99 16.52
N THR A 221 0.61 -15.20 16.93
CA THR A 221 -0.47 -15.79 16.11
C THR A 221 -1.39 -14.72 15.53
N PRO A 222 -2.09 -15.01 14.41
CA PRO A 222 -3.13 -14.14 13.87
C PRO A 222 -4.18 -13.73 14.93
N GLU A 223 -4.58 -14.64 15.80
CA GLU A 223 -5.60 -14.43 16.83
C GLU A 223 -5.14 -13.48 17.94
N GLU A 224 -3.85 -13.53 18.31
CA GLU A 224 -3.25 -12.58 19.24
C GLU A 224 -3.15 -11.19 18.62
N VAL A 225 -2.67 -11.11 17.37
CA VAL A 225 -2.45 -9.86 16.66
C VAL A 225 -3.74 -9.06 16.47
N ARG A 226 -4.88 -9.73 16.20
CA ARG A 226 -6.19 -9.07 16.13
C ARG A 226 -6.57 -8.33 17.42
N LYS A 227 -6.10 -8.80 18.57
CA LYS A 227 -6.47 -8.26 19.90
C LYS A 227 -5.56 -7.14 20.40
N TYR A 228 -4.54 -6.74 19.65
CA TYR A 228 -3.59 -5.70 20.06
C TYR A 228 -4.26 -4.35 20.30
N ALA A 229 -3.77 -3.59 21.28
CA ALA A 229 -4.35 -2.31 21.68
C ALA A 229 -4.44 -1.24 20.56
N PRO A 230 -3.44 -1.07 19.66
CA PRO A 230 -3.37 0.08 18.75
C PRO A 230 -4.61 0.33 17.88
N LEU A 231 -5.33 -0.72 17.49
CA LEU A 231 -6.57 -0.64 16.71
C LEU A 231 -7.75 -1.40 17.37
N ARG A 232 -7.61 -1.86 18.62
CA ARG A 232 -8.65 -2.63 19.34
C ARG A 232 -9.85 -1.77 19.75
N SER A 233 -9.66 -0.48 20.01
CA SER A 233 -10.73 0.40 20.53
C SER A 233 -11.85 0.72 19.53
N ALA A 234 -11.76 0.28 18.27
CA ALA A 234 -12.74 0.59 17.24
C ALA A 234 -13.64 -0.60 16.82
N GLN A 235 -13.38 -1.80 17.32
CA GLN A 235 -14.24 -2.98 17.05
C GLN A 235 -15.24 -3.29 18.17
N ALA A 236 -15.10 -2.66 19.34
CA ALA A 236 -15.96 -2.94 20.50
C ALA A 236 -17.26 -2.12 20.53
N ASP A 237 -17.32 -0.97 19.85
CA ASP A 237 -18.47 -0.04 19.91
C ASP A 237 -19.35 0.00 18.64
N GLU A 238 -18.93 -0.61 17.54
CA GLU A 238 -19.80 -0.84 16.40
C GLU A 238 -19.90 -2.34 16.14
N GLY A 239 -21.10 -2.89 16.32
CA GLY A 239 -21.44 -4.26 16.01
C GLY A 239 -21.28 -4.57 14.52
N LEU A 240 -20.04 -4.71 14.06
CA LEU A 240 -19.69 -5.46 12.86
C LEU A 240 -19.97 -6.93 13.17
N GLY A 241 -21.26 -7.27 13.09
CA GLY A 241 -21.75 -8.63 13.16
C GLY A 241 -21.12 -9.43 12.03
N PHE A 242 -20.19 -10.31 12.38
CA PHE A 242 -19.83 -11.45 11.58
C PHE A 242 -21.01 -12.44 11.59
N ILE A 243 -21.85 -12.37 10.55
CA ILE A 243 -22.68 -13.47 10.05
C ILE A 243 -22.37 -13.60 8.57
#